data_AF-A0A2D1Q703-F1
#
_entry.id   AF-A0A2D1Q703-F1
#
_cell.length_a   1.000
_cell.length_b   1.000
_cell.length_c   1.000
_cell.angle_alpha   90.00
_cell.angle_beta   90.00
_cell.angle_gamma   90.00
#
_symmetry.space_group_name_H-M   'P 1'
#
loop_
_entity.id
_entity.type
_entity.pdbx_description
1 polymer ?
#
loop_
_entity_poly.entity_id
_entity_poly.type
_entity_poly.pdbx_seq_one_letter_code
_entity_poly.pdbx_strand_id
1 'polypeptide(L)'
;EEQLVTDNFAKREILSLTVRCPNAGCSDKMELRQLEKHLSQCKFATMQCPQCQESVRKSHLDEHKSHQCLQRLLTCPDCAESFVYADKQ
;
A
#
# COMPACT_ATOMS: atom_id res chain seq x y z
N GLU A 1 -12.23 -22.03 -36.54
CA GLU A 1 -12.05 -21.23 -35.31
C GLU A 1 -10.56 -20.99 -35.12
N GLU A 2 -10.11 -19.74 -35.16
CA GLU A 2 -8.70 -19.38 -34.94
C GLU A 2 -8.36 -19.55 -33.46
N GLN A 3 -7.53 -20.54 -33.15
CA GLN A 3 -7.01 -20.73 -31.80
C GLN A 3 -5.83 -19.76 -31.60
N LEU A 4 -6.02 -18.75 -30.77
CA LEU A 4 -4.95 -17.85 -30.35
C LEU A 4 -3.90 -18.66 -29.58
N VAL A 5 -2.73 -18.85 -30.19
CA VAL A 5 -1.59 -19.51 -29.55
C VAL A 5 -0.85 -18.49 -28.71
N THR A 6 -0.61 -18.81 -27.44
CA THR A 6 0.18 -17.97 -26.54
C THR A 6 1.66 -18.09 -26.85
N ASP A 7 2.32 -16.97 -27.13
CA ASP A 7 3.76 -16.93 -27.33
C ASP A 7 4.49 -17.09 -25.98
N ASN A 8 4.81 -18.34 -25.66
CA ASN A 8 5.53 -18.69 -24.44
C ASN A 8 6.99 -18.23 -24.46
N PHE A 9 7.59 -18.01 -25.64
CA PHE A 9 8.95 -17.50 -25.75
C PHE A 9 8.98 -16.02 -25.34
N ALA A 10 8.12 -15.20 -25.97
CA ALA A 10 7.96 -13.79 -25.61
C ALA A 10 7.58 -13.63 -24.13
N LYS A 11 6.67 -14.47 -23.61
CA LYS A 11 6.32 -14.47 -22.18
C LYS A 11 7.54 -14.68 -21.27
N ARG A 12 8.44 -15.61 -21.61
CA ARG A 12 9.65 -15.88 -20.82
C ARG A 12 10.62 -14.71 -20.85
N GLU A 13 10.81 -14.08 -22.00
CA GLU A 13 11.66 -12.89 -22.12
C GLU A 13 11.10 -11.72 -21.31
N ILE A 14 9.81 -11.41 -21.48
CA ILE A 14 9.12 -10.34 -20.75
C ILE A 14 9.24 -10.53 -19.24
N LEU A 15 8.99 -11.75 -18.73
CA LEU A 15 9.08 -12.06 -17.31
C LEU A 15 10.50 -11.98 -16.72
N SER A 16 11.52 -12.02 -17.58
CA SER A 16 12.94 -11.94 -17.18
C SER A 16 13.50 -10.51 -17.30
N LEU A 17 12.69 -9.55 -17.78
CA LEU A 17 13.07 -8.14 -17.80
C LEU A 17 13.26 -7.60 -16.38
N THR A 18 14.32 -6.82 -16.18
CA THR A 18 14.55 -6.11 -14.93
C THR A 18 13.70 -4.84 -14.88
N VAL A 19 12.86 -4.72 -13.86
CA VAL A 19 11.96 -3.59 -13.62
C VAL A 19 12.26 -2.92 -12.28
N ARG A 20 11.90 -1.64 -12.14
CA ARG A 20 11.93 -0.91 -10.87
C ARG A 20 10.60 -1.08 -10.13
N CYS A 21 10.66 -1.06 -8.81
CA CYS A 21 9.44 -1.01 -8.00
C CYS A 21 8.66 0.31 -8.25
N PRO A 22 7.32 0.26 -8.38
CA PRO A 22 6.49 1.44 -8.57
C PRO A 22 6.22 2.23 -7.26
N ASN A 23 6.50 1.65 -6.09
CA ASN A 23 6.25 2.33 -4.82
C ASN A 23 7.22 3.50 -4.61
N ALA A 24 6.65 4.68 -4.30
CA ALA A 24 7.43 5.89 -4.09
C ALA A 24 8.47 5.72 -2.97
N GLY A 25 9.74 5.96 -3.30
CA GLY A 25 10.87 5.82 -2.38
C GLY A 25 11.52 4.43 -2.38
N CYS A 26 10.94 3.43 -3.04
CA CYS A 26 11.63 2.16 -3.26
C CYS A 26 12.61 2.28 -4.44
N SER A 27 13.86 1.89 -4.23
CA SER A 27 14.91 1.94 -5.26
C SER A 27 15.25 0.56 -5.84
N ASP A 28 14.53 -0.48 -5.40
CA ASP A 28 14.83 -1.87 -5.76
C ASP A 28 14.52 -2.15 -7.24
N LYS A 29 15.38 -2.99 -7.81
CA LYS A 29 15.23 -3.55 -9.15
C LYS A 29 15.19 -5.07 -9.07
N MET A 30 14.32 -5.69 -9.85
CA MET A 30 14.12 -7.15 -9.85
C MET A 30 13.58 -7.61 -11.19
N GLU A 31 13.57 -8.91 -11.43
CA GLU A 31 12.87 -9.46 -12.59
C GLU A 31 11.36 -9.24 -12.46
N LEU A 32 10.68 -9.01 -13.58
CA LEU A 32 9.23 -8.80 -13.61
C LEU A 32 8.46 -9.94 -12.94
N ARG A 33 8.91 -11.20 -13.08
CA ARG A 33 8.32 -12.36 -12.39
C ARG A 33 8.35 -12.27 -10.87
N GLN A 34 9.26 -11.49 -10.29
CA GLN A 34 9.43 -11.32 -8.85
C GLN A 34 8.70 -10.08 -8.30
N LEU A 35 8.22 -9.20 -9.19
CA LEU A 35 7.62 -7.93 -8.82
C LEU A 35 6.40 -8.11 -7.90
N GLU A 36 5.52 -9.05 -8.20
CA GLU A 36 4.32 -9.30 -7.39
C GLU A 36 4.67 -9.71 -5.96
N LYS A 37 5.65 -10.61 -5.80
CA LYS A 37 6.17 -11.02 -4.49
C LYS A 37 6.75 -9.83 -3.74
N HIS A 38 7.56 -9.00 -4.41
CA HIS A 38 8.12 -7.80 -3.82
C HIS A 38 7.02 -6.81 -3.39
N LEU A 39 6.03 -6.53 -4.23
CA LEU A 39 4.94 -5.58 -3.92
C LEU A 39 4.20 -5.98 -2.63
N SER A 40 3.98 -7.26 -2.41
CA SER A 40 3.34 -7.76 -1.18
C SER A 40 4.16 -7.52 0.10
N GLN A 41 5.48 -7.36 -0.02
CA GLN A 41 6.44 -7.24 1.08
C GLN A 41 7.18 -5.89 1.12
N CYS A 42 6.92 -5.02 0.14
CA CYS A 42 7.66 -3.78 -0.02
C CYS A 42 7.45 -2.87 1.19
N LYS A 43 8.54 -2.47 1.85
CA LYS A 43 8.50 -1.58 3.02
C LYS A 43 7.96 -0.18 2.67
N PHE A 44 8.04 0.20 1.40
CA PHE A 44 7.54 1.47 0.88
C PHE A 44 6.12 1.36 0.33
N ALA A 45 5.49 0.18 0.38
CA ALA A 45 4.10 0.04 -0.01
C ALA A 45 3.23 0.97 0.82
N THR A 46 2.36 1.72 0.14
CA THR A 46 1.37 2.60 0.76
C THR A 46 0.00 1.95 0.73
N MET A 47 -0.82 2.25 1.73
CA MET A 47 -2.21 1.84 1.83
C MET A 47 -3.06 3.00 2.31
N GLN A 48 -4.34 3.00 1.93
CA GLN A 48 -5.26 4.03 2.39
C GLN A 48 -5.61 3.82 3.86
N CYS A 49 -5.56 4.92 4.63
CA CYS A 49 -6.10 4.91 5.98
C CYS A 49 -7.63 4.73 5.93
N PRO A 50 -8.22 3.79 6.68
CA PRO A 50 -9.67 3.56 6.64
C PRO A 50 -10.49 4.73 7.22
N GLN A 51 -9.86 5.62 7.97
CA GLN A 51 -10.51 6.75 8.65
C GLN A 51 -10.44 8.04 7.82
N CYS A 52 -9.26 8.42 7.31
CA CYS A 52 -9.07 9.66 6.55
C CYS A 52 -8.85 9.47 5.05
N GLN A 53 -8.72 8.24 4.56
CA GLN A 53 -8.43 7.91 3.15
C GLN A 53 -7.11 8.51 2.61
N GLU A 54 -6.21 8.91 3.50
CA GLU A 54 -4.86 9.33 3.10
C GLU A 54 -3.98 8.12 2.81
N SER A 55 -3.10 8.26 1.83
CA SER A 55 -2.13 7.23 1.45
C SER A 55 -0.94 7.25 2.40
N VAL A 56 -0.87 6.25 3.27
CA VAL A 56 0.17 6.13 4.30
C VAL A 56 1.01 4.88 4.04
N ARG A 57 2.32 4.94 4.33
CA ARG A 57 3.17 3.74 4.26
C ARG A 57 2.63 2.67 5.20
N LYS A 58 2.59 1.43 4.74
CA LYS A 58 2.12 0.28 5.54
C LYS A 58 2.87 0.19 6.88
N SER A 59 4.17 0.51 6.90
CA SER A 59 4.97 0.55 8.13
C SER A 59 4.56 1.64 9.12
N HIS A 60 3.94 2.73 8.67
CA HIS A 60 3.56 3.88 9.50
C HIS A 60 2.04 3.94 9.74
N LEU A 61 1.25 2.99 9.21
CA LEU A 61 -0.20 3.07 9.30
C LEU A 61 -0.69 3.01 10.76
N ASP A 62 -0.09 2.16 11.59
CA ASP A 62 -0.49 2.03 13.00
C ASP A 62 -0.19 3.31 13.79
N GLU A 63 1.00 3.89 13.61
CA GLU A 63 1.36 5.18 14.18
C GLU A 63 0.44 6.31 13.68
N HIS A 64 0.11 6.29 12.39
CA HIS A 64 -0.82 7.25 11.82
C HIS A 64 -2.19 7.13 12.50
N LYS A 65 -2.78 5.93 12.59
CA LYS A 65 -4.09 5.73 13.23
C LYS A 65 -4.12 6.19 14.69
N SER A 66 -3.05 5.97 15.45
CA SER A 66 -3.01 6.33 16.86
C SER A 66 -2.73 7.81 17.12
N HIS A 67 -1.85 8.45 16.33
CA HIS A 67 -1.31 9.77 16.68
C HIS A 67 -1.47 10.86 15.62
N GLN A 68 -1.59 10.50 14.35
CA GLN A 68 -1.52 11.49 13.26
C GLN A 68 -2.85 11.66 12.52
N CYS A 69 -3.69 10.62 12.50
CA CYS A 69 -4.97 10.65 11.81
C CYS A 69 -5.90 11.64 12.49
N LEU A 70 -6.33 12.66 11.74
CA LEU A 70 -7.31 13.65 12.22
C LEU A 70 -8.71 13.05 12.36
N GLN A 71 -8.98 12.00 11.59
CA GLN A 71 -10.22 11.22 11.64
C GLN A 71 -10.18 10.08 12.68
N ARG A 72 -9.19 10.08 13.60
CA ARG A 72 -9.14 9.08 14.67
C ARG A 72 -10.28 9.30 15.67
N LEU A 73 -10.88 8.20 16.12
CA LEU A 73 -11.88 8.20 17.18
C LEU A 73 -11.18 8.24 18.54
N LEU A 74 -11.61 9.17 19.39
CA LEU A 74 -11.20 9.27 20.79
C LEU A 74 -12.40 9.04 21.69
N THR A 75 -12.15 8.48 22.86
CA THR A 75 -13.15 8.32 23.91
C THR A 75 -12.91 9.37 24.99
N CYS A 76 -13.95 10.12 25.33
CA CYS A 76 -13.90 11.08 26.42
C CYS A 76 -13.73 10.32 27.76
N PRO A 77 -12.74 10.66 28.60
CA PRO A 77 -12.52 9.97 29.88
C PRO A 77 -13.65 10.23 30.89
N ASP A 78 -14.38 11.33 30.75
CA ASP A 78 -15.40 11.75 31.71
C ASP A 78 -16.80 11.22 31.38
N CYS A 79 -17.18 11.18 30.09
CA CYS A 79 -18.50 10.73 29.66
C CYS A 79 -18.51 9.42 28.85
N ALA A 80 -17.34 8.83 28.56
CA ALA A 80 -17.18 7.64 27.73
C ALA A 80 -17.70 7.76 26.28
N GLU A 81 -18.04 8.95 25.82
CA GLU A 81 -18.53 9.20 24.46
C GLU A 81 -17.39 9.17 23.45
N SER A 82 -17.65 8.63 22.26
CA SER A 82 -16.67 8.55 21.17
C SER A 82 -16.86 9.71 20.20
N PHE A 83 -15.78 10.42 19.88
CA PHE A 83 -15.80 11.57 18.98
C PHE A 83 -14.57 11.56 18.06
N VAL A 84 -14.65 12.23 16.91
CA VAL A 84 -13.51 12.34 15.98
C VAL A 84 -12.57 13.43 16.49
N TYR A 85 -11.26 13.20 16.43
CA TYR A 85 -10.27 14.16 16.93
C TYR A 85 -10.39 15.55 16.27
N ALA A 86 -10.73 15.62 14.98
CA ALA A 86 -10.98 16.87 14.27
C ALA A 86 -12.16 17.69 14.84
N ASP A 87 -13.16 17.05 15.45
CA ASP A 87 -14.32 17.74 16.07
C ASP A 87 -13.97 18.40 17.41
N LYS A 88 -12.73 18.21 17.91
CA LYS A 88 -12.23 18.87 19.12
C LYS A 88 -11.83 20.34 18.88
N GLN A 89 -11.89 20.84 17.63
CA GLN A 89 -11.55 22.22 17.29
C GLN A 89 -12.74 23.16 17.32
#